data_AF-A0A2G9XPL5-F1
#
_entry.id   AF-A0A2G9XPL5-F1
#
_cell.length_a   1.000
_cell.length_b   1.000
_cell.length_c   1.000
_cell.angle_alpha   90.00
_cell.angle_beta   90.00
_cell.angle_gamma   90.00
#
_symmetry.space_group_name_H-M   'P 1'
#
loop_
_entity.id
_entity.type
_entity.pdbx_description
1 polymer ?
#
loop_
_entity_poly.entity_id
_entity_poly.type
_entity_poly.pdbx_seq_one_letter_code
_entity_poly.pdbx_strand_id
1 'polypeptide(L)'
;RTTTKDGKEKWMSAVGATIEYEGKSAGLVSFMDITDRKRTEEALRESEERYRALFAEAIDGICLADAETGMIVDCNQALAALVGRDREEMIGKPQTILHPPARGNTVLSATFKQHLTNKEGQILETQVVTRTGGTREVEIKANLLYLRSRKMLQGMFRDITERKRAEEALAKALAGRNNLLESANDLIYTVDINGNFTYLNPRVEDYGYTPGELMGKCFLTILTEKHHGERFEKSIRKKV
;
A
#
# COMPACT_ATOMS: atom_id res chain seq x y z
N ARG A 1 -1.15 -36.99 27.43
CA ARG A 1 -2.51 -36.82 26.90
C ARG A 1 -3.30 -38.07 27.23
N THR A 2 -4.58 -37.95 27.53
CA THR A 2 -5.49 -39.09 27.76
C THR A 2 -6.75 -38.88 26.92
N THR A 3 -7.45 -39.97 26.61
CA THR A 3 -8.70 -39.93 25.86
C THR A 3 -9.83 -40.35 26.78
N THR A 4 -10.87 -39.53 26.87
CA THR A 4 -12.08 -39.85 27.65
C THR A 4 -12.89 -40.94 26.95
N LYS A 5 -13.85 -41.55 27.66
CA LYS A 5 -14.75 -42.59 27.10
C LYS A 5 -15.56 -42.08 25.89
N ASP A 6 -15.86 -40.78 25.83
CA ASP A 6 -16.52 -40.09 24.73
C ASP A 6 -15.55 -39.64 23.61
N GLY A 7 -14.29 -40.07 23.64
CA GLY A 7 -13.31 -39.82 22.58
C GLY A 7 -12.63 -38.44 22.61
N LYS A 8 -12.85 -37.62 23.65
CA LYS A 8 -12.21 -36.31 23.77
C LYS A 8 -10.80 -36.43 24.32
N GLU A 9 -9.84 -35.77 23.67
CA GLU A 9 -8.49 -35.64 24.21
C GLU A 9 -8.44 -34.64 25.37
N LYS A 10 -7.77 -35.05 26.44
CA LYS A 10 -7.43 -34.22 27.59
C LYS A 10 -5.93 -34.21 27.87
N TRP A 11 -5.43 -33.05 28.27
CA TRP A 11 -4.10 -32.93 28.83
C TRP A 11 -4.17 -33.12 30.33
N MET A 12 -3.36 -34.05 30.84
CA MET A 12 -3.28 -34.33 32.27
C MET A 12 -1.85 -34.09 32.74
N SER A 13 -1.70 -33.36 33.84
CA SER A 13 -0.49 -33.37 34.66
C SER A 13 -0.62 -34.48 35.69
N ALA A 14 0.35 -35.39 35.76
CA ALA A 14 0.35 -36.49 36.71
C ALA A 14 1.56 -36.37 37.63
N VAL A 15 1.32 -36.44 38.94
CA VAL A 15 2.39 -36.51 39.95
C VAL A 15 2.18 -37.79 40.75
N GLY A 16 3.23 -38.61 40.80
CA GLY A 16 3.23 -39.88 41.53
C GLY A 16 4.18 -39.82 42.72
N ALA A 17 3.79 -40.42 43.84
CA ALA A 17 4.65 -40.66 44.98
C ALA A 17 4.41 -42.07 45.53
N THR A 18 5.45 -42.69 46.08
CA THR A 18 5.31 -43.94 46.83
C THR A 18 4.90 -43.61 48.26
N ILE A 19 3.86 -44.27 48.74
CA ILE A 19 3.34 -44.14 50.10
C ILE A 19 3.23 -45.53 50.75
N GLU A 20 3.06 -45.58 52.06
CA GLU A 20 2.67 -46.79 52.77
C GLU A 20 1.18 -46.71 53.08
N TYR A 21 0.41 -47.73 52.69
CA TYR A 21 -1.02 -47.84 52.93
C TYR A 21 -1.32 -49.23 53.46
N GLU A 22 -1.91 -49.31 54.66
CA GLU A 22 -2.20 -50.57 55.36
C GLU A 22 -0.97 -51.50 55.52
N GLY A 23 0.20 -50.94 55.83
CA GLY A 23 1.44 -51.70 56.04
C GLY A 23 2.07 -52.26 54.76
N LYS A 24 1.61 -51.82 53.59
CA LYS A 24 2.14 -52.22 52.28
C LYS A 24 2.55 -51.00 51.47
N SER A 25 3.61 -51.16 50.68
CA SER A 25 4.01 -50.13 49.73
C SER A 25 2.93 -49.96 48.65
N ALA A 26 2.51 -48.70 48.45
CA ALA A 26 1.48 -48.31 47.49
C ALA A 26 1.93 -47.07 46.70
N GLY A 27 1.35 -46.87 45.52
CA GLY A 27 1.55 -45.67 44.70
C GLY A 27 0.37 -44.72 44.86
N LEU A 28 0.64 -43.47 45.25
CA LEU A 28 -0.32 -42.38 45.17
C LEU A 28 -0.07 -41.60 43.88
N VAL A 29 -1.07 -41.49 43.02
CA VAL A 29 -0.99 -40.70 41.79
C VAL A 29 -2.12 -39.67 41.78
N SER A 30 -1.76 -38.40 41.62
CA SER A 30 -2.69 -37.31 41.41
C SER A 30 -2.68 -36.90 39.95
N PHE A 31 -3.86 -36.69 39.37
CA PHE A 31 -4.04 -36.20 38.02
C PHE A 31 -4.77 -34.85 38.04
N MET A 32 -4.21 -33.85 37.36
CA MET A 32 -4.83 -32.56 37.16
C MET A 32 -5.10 -32.35 35.68
N ASP A 33 -6.34 -32.06 35.32
CA ASP A 33 -6.70 -31.66 33.96
C ASP A 33 -6.13 -30.26 33.68
N ILE A 34 -5.25 -30.18 32.68
CA ILE A 34 -4.59 -28.95 32.24
C ILE A 34 -4.97 -28.60 30.79
N THR A 35 -6.07 -29.16 30.27
CA THR A 35 -6.50 -28.99 28.88
C THR A 35 -6.73 -27.53 28.52
N ASP A 36 -7.44 -26.78 29.38
CA ASP A 36 -7.76 -25.37 29.11
C ASP A 36 -6.52 -24.47 29.15
N ARG A 37 -5.60 -24.74 30.09
CA ARG A 37 -4.31 -24.06 30.14
C ARG A 37 -3.53 -24.32 28.85
N LYS A 38 -3.45 -25.58 28.41
CA LYS A 38 -2.71 -25.96 27.19
C LYS A 38 -3.30 -25.36 25.93
N ARG A 39 -4.63 -25.34 25.80
CA ARG A 39 -5.32 -24.70 24.68
C ARG A 39 -5.07 -23.19 24.63
N THR A 40 -5.08 -22.52 25.78
CA THR A 40 -4.77 -21.09 25.87
C THR A 40 -3.31 -20.81 25.49
N GLU A 41 -2.36 -21.62 25.97
CA GLU A 41 -0.94 -21.51 25.60
C GLU A 41 -0.73 -21.70 24.09
N GLU A 42 -1.35 -22.72 23.50
CA GLU A 42 -1.25 -23.03 22.07
C GLU A 42 -1.86 -21.90 21.22
N ALA A 43 -3.06 -21.42 21.58
CA ALA A 43 -3.72 -20.34 20.87
C ALA A 43 -2.92 -19.02 20.95
N LEU A 44 -2.31 -18.73 22.09
CA LEU A 44 -1.41 -17.58 22.24
C LEU A 44 -0.17 -17.74 21.33
N ARG A 45 0.47 -18.92 21.36
CA ARG A 45 1.63 -19.22 20.52
C ARG A 45 1.31 -19.07 19.03
N GLU A 46 0.21 -19.66 18.56
CA GLU A 46 -0.22 -19.53 17.16
C GLU A 46 -0.51 -18.08 16.78
N SER A 47 -1.14 -17.31 17.68
CA SER A 47 -1.41 -15.89 17.43
C SER A 47 -0.12 -15.06 17.35
N GLU A 48 0.86 -15.33 18.21
CA GLU A 48 2.16 -14.65 18.19
C GLU A 48 2.96 -15.01 16.93
N GLU A 49 2.99 -16.28 16.55
CA GLU A 49 3.66 -16.75 15.33
C GLU A 49 3.02 -16.12 14.09
N ARG A 50 1.68 -16.10 14.03
CA ARG A 50 0.95 -15.45 12.93
C ARG A 50 1.24 -13.96 12.87
N TYR A 51 1.23 -13.26 14.00
CA TYR A 51 1.56 -11.83 14.05
C TYR A 51 2.99 -11.56 13.56
N ARG A 52 3.97 -12.33 14.04
CA ARG A 52 5.38 -12.19 13.62
C ARG A 52 5.55 -12.42 12.12
N ALA A 53 4.90 -13.45 11.57
CA ALA A 53 4.94 -13.72 10.14
C ALA A 53 4.37 -12.55 9.32
N LEU A 54 3.15 -12.10 9.64
CA LEU A 54 2.51 -10.97 8.94
C LEU A 54 3.32 -9.68 9.05
N PHE A 55 3.92 -9.42 10.21
CA PHE A 55 4.72 -8.23 10.43
C PHE A 55 6.05 -8.27 9.64
N ALA A 56 6.72 -9.42 9.63
CA ALA A 56 8.01 -9.60 8.97
C ALA A 56 7.90 -9.71 7.44
N GLU A 57 6.85 -10.35 6.92
CA GLU A 57 6.64 -10.58 5.48
C GLU A 57 5.88 -9.44 4.77
N ALA A 58 5.44 -8.42 5.51
CA ALA A 58 4.78 -7.27 4.91
C ALA A 58 5.71 -6.56 3.91
N ILE A 59 5.17 -6.27 2.72
CA ILE A 59 5.86 -5.52 1.67
C ILE A 59 6.05 -4.05 2.11
N ASP A 60 5.02 -3.48 2.73
CA ASP A 60 5.06 -2.13 3.24
C ASP A 60 5.89 -2.09 4.54
N GLY A 61 6.64 -1.00 4.73
CA GLY A 61 7.34 -0.75 5.97
C GLY A 61 6.33 -0.53 7.10
N ILE A 62 6.50 -1.18 8.24
CA ILE A 62 5.66 -1.01 9.43
C ILE A 62 6.51 -0.44 10.55
N CYS A 63 6.02 0.63 11.18
CA CYS A 63 6.60 1.24 12.37
C CYS A 63 5.54 1.30 13.46
N LEU A 64 5.91 0.99 14.69
CA LEU A 64 5.10 1.18 15.87
C LEU A 64 5.80 2.18 16.78
N ALA A 65 5.16 3.30 17.07
CA ALA A 65 5.71 4.33 17.95
C ALA A 65 4.72 4.70 19.06
N ASP A 66 5.25 5.08 20.21
CA ASP A 66 4.47 5.59 21.32
C ASP A 66 3.82 6.92 20.92
N ALA A 67 2.50 7.03 21.08
CA ALA A 67 1.73 8.16 20.55
C ALA A 67 2.02 9.48 21.30
N GLU A 68 2.50 9.42 22.54
CA GLU A 68 2.76 10.60 23.37
C GLU A 68 4.20 11.10 23.15
N THR A 69 5.17 10.19 23.22
CA THR A 69 6.59 10.51 23.14
C THR A 69 7.14 10.50 21.71
N GLY A 70 6.48 9.79 20.80
CA GLY A 70 6.97 9.55 19.44
C GLY A 70 8.14 8.57 19.38
N MET A 71 8.47 7.88 20.47
CA MET A 71 9.56 6.91 20.48
C MET A 71 9.16 5.63 19.74
N ILE A 72 10.01 5.18 18.83
CA ILE A 72 9.82 3.94 18.09
C ILE A 72 9.96 2.77 19.05
N VAL A 73 8.93 1.94 19.13
CA VAL A 73 8.88 0.73 19.96
C VAL A 73 9.19 -0.51 19.12
N ASP A 74 8.73 -0.54 17.87
CA ASP A 74 9.03 -1.63 16.95
C ASP A 74 9.02 -1.19 15.49
N CYS A 75 9.68 -1.94 14.61
CA CYS A 75 9.56 -1.81 13.16
C CYS A 75 9.92 -3.12 12.45
N ASN A 76 9.39 -3.30 11.23
CA ASN A 76 9.66 -4.49 10.43
C ASN A 76 10.88 -4.32 9.51
N GLN A 77 11.28 -5.43 8.90
CA GLN A 77 12.41 -5.47 7.97
C GLN A 77 12.19 -4.61 6.72
N ALA A 78 10.95 -4.52 6.24
CA ALA A 78 10.62 -3.68 5.07
C ALA A 78 10.89 -2.20 5.34
N LEU A 79 10.54 -1.69 6.54
CA LEU A 79 10.86 -0.31 6.91
C LEU A 79 12.38 -0.11 6.99
N ALA A 80 13.08 -1.04 7.65
CA ALA A 80 14.53 -1.00 7.78
C ALA A 80 15.22 -0.92 6.40
N ALA A 81 14.78 -1.75 5.45
CA ALA A 81 15.26 -1.74 4.07
C ALA A 81 14.90 -0.44 3.32
N LEU A 82 13.70 0.09 3.53
CA LEU A 82 13.22 1.33 2.91
C LEU A 82 14.07 2.54 3.33
N VAL A 83 14.36 2.68 4.61
CA VAL A 83 15.14 3.82 5.13
C VAL A 83 16.64 3.55 5.22
N GLY A 84 17.06 2.29 5.01
CA GLY A 84 18.46 1.86 5.08
C GLY A 84 19.06 1.97 6.48
N ARG A 85 18.24 1.80 7.53
CA ARG A 85 18.64 1.76 8.94
C ARG A 85 18.28 0.40 9.51
N ASP A 86 19.13 -0.16 10.35
CA ASP A 86 18.80 -1.41 11.02
C ASP A 86 17.75 -1.17 12.11
N ARG A 87 16.98 -2.21 12.43
CA ARG A 87 15.91 -2.13 13.45
C ARG A 87 16.45 -1.61 14.77
N GLU A 88 17.59 -2.12 15.21
CA GLU A 88 18.26 -1.80 16.47
C GLU A 88 18.69 -0.33 16.54
N GLU A 89 18.95 0.31 15.39
CA GLU A 89 19.27 1.74 15.32
C GLU A 89 18.02 2.62 15.49
N MET A 90 16.84 2.08 15.20
CA MET A 90 15.56 2.79 15.24
C MET A 90 14.82 2.62 16.56
N ILE A 91 14.88 1.43 17.18
CA ILE A 91 14.16 1.18 18.45
C ILE A 91 14.67 2.13 19.54
N GLY A 92 13.74 2.77 20.24
CA GLY A 92 14.01 3.74 21.30
C GLY A 92 14.44 5.12 20.80
N LYS A 93 14.46 5.36 19.48
CA LYS A 93 14.69 6.67 18.89
C LYS A 93 13.38 7.39 18.58
N PRO A 94 13.37 8.73 18.53
CA PRO A 94 12.18 9.47 18.13
C PRO A 94 11.89 9.23 16.65
N GLN A 95 10.63 9.07 16.27
CA GLN A 95 10.21 8.88 14.88
C GLN A 95 10.65 10.00 13.93
N THR A 96 11.02 11.17 14.45
CA THR A 96 11.58 12.28 13.67
C THR A 96 12.83 11.91 12.88
N ILE A 97 13.56 10.84 13.25
CA ILE A 97 14.69 10.34 12.45
C ILE A 97 14.27 9.81 11.07
N LEU A 98 12.99 9.47 10.90
CA LEU A 98 12.42 8.92 9.66
C LEU A 98 11.83 10.00 8.76
N HIS A 99 11.65 11.22 9.26
CA HIS A 99 10.94 12.27 8.52
C HIS A 99 11.82 13.50 8.32
N PRO A 100 11.61 14.26 7.23
CA PRO A 100 12.26 15.55 7.05
C PRO A 100 12.02 16.45 8.26
N PRO A 101 13.02 17.28 8.64
CA PRO A 101 12.88 18.17 9.78
C PRO A 101 11.68 19.10 9.57
N ALA A 102 10.77 19.10 10.55
CA ALA A 102 9.65 20.04 10.57
C ALA A 102 10.16 21.47 10.85
N ARG A 103 9.44 22.48 10.37
CA ARG A 103 9.71 23.87 10.80
C ARG A 103 9.36 23.97 12.30
N GLY A 104 10.38 24.19 13.13
CA GLY A 104 10.25 24.31 14.59
C GLY A 104 10.87 23.12 15.34
N ASN A 105 11.35 23.37 16.56
CA ASN A 105 12.03 22.37 17.39
C ASN A 105 11.01 21.44 18.09
N THR A 106 10.23 20.70 17.29
CA THR A 106 9.14 19.86 17.81
C THR A 106 9.55 18.40 17.94
N VAL A 107 9.24 17.80 19.08
CA VAL A 107 9.52 16.38 19.40
C VAL A 107 8.84 15.41 18.43
N LEU A 108 7.70 15.81 17.86
CA LEU A 108 6.93 15.04 16.89
C LEU A 108 7.01 15.67 15.49
N SER A 109 7.05 14.85 14.45
CA SER A 109 7.06 15.30 13.06
C SER A 109 5.67 15.82 12.67
N ALA A 110 5.61 16.66 11.62
CA ALA A 110 4.32 17.18 11.14
C ALA A 110 3.39 16.04 10.69
N THR A 111 3.93 15.06 9.97
CA THR A 111 3.21 13.86 9.54
C THR A 111 2.67 13.06 10.73
N PHE A 112 3.49 12.85 11.78
CA PHE A 112 3.06 12.14 12.97
C PHE A 112 1.92 12.86 13.70
N LYS A 113 2.03 14.18 13.88
CA LYS A 113 0.97 14.99 14.49
C LYS A 113 -0.34 14.91 13.69
N GLN A 114 -0.25 14.98 12.36
CA GLN A 114 -1.43 14.91 11.50
C GLN A 114 -2.17 13.56 11.65
N HIS A 115 -1.43 12.46 11.72
CA HIS A 115 -2.01 11.14 11.99
C HIS A 115 -2.53 10.97 13.41
N LEU A 116 -1.95 11.64 14.41
CA LEU A 116 -2.49 11.62 15.79
C LEU A 116 -3.83 12.37 15.89
N THR A 117 -3.96 13.49 15.17
CA THR A 117 -5.18 14.30 15.20
C THR A 117 -6.33 13.67 14.41
N ASN A 118 -6.01 12.90 13.37
CA ASN A 118 -7.00 12.26 12.52
C ASN A 118 -7.30 10.84 13.00
N LYS A 119 -8.53 10.62 13.45
CA LYS A 119 -8.98 9.32 14.02
C LYS A 119 -9.11 8.21 12.99
N GLU A 120 -9.07 8.51 11.69
CA GLU A 120 -9.31 7.55 10.62
C GLU A 120 -8.25 7.64 9.52
N GLY A 121 -7.25 6.76 9.59
CA GLY A 121 -6.59 6.12 8.44
C GLY A 121 -6.18 6.99 7.25
N GLN A 122 -5.99 8.30 7.45
CA GLN A 122 -5.65 9.22 6.37
C GLN A 122 -4.35 8.76 5.73
N ILE A 123 -4.36 8.76 4.41
CA ILE A 123 -3.20 8.45 3.60
C ILE A 123 -2.50 9.76 3.24
N LEU A 124 -1.21 9.85 3.53
CA LEU A 124 -0.39 11.04 3.26
C LEU A 124 0.78 10.66 2.35
N GLU A 125 0.87 11.28 1.18
CA GLU A 125 2.09 11.26 0.39
C GLU A 125 3.09 12.23 0.98
N THR A 126 4.26 11.73 1.35
CA THR A 126 5.33 12.52 1.97
C THR A 126 6.68 11.89 1.65
N GLN A 127 7.73 12.41 2.28
CA GLN A 127 9.07 11.88 2.19
C GLN A 127 9.52 11.29 3.52
N VAL A 128 10.33 10.25 3.44
CA VAL A 128 11.12 9.73 4.56
C VAL A 128 12.59 9.95 4.33
N VAL A 129 13.34 10.12 5.42
CA VAL A 129 14.78 10.33 5.40
C VAL A 129 15.50 9.01 5.60
N THR A 130 16.40 8.70 4.66
CA THR A 130 17.24 7.50 4.72
C THR A 130 18.44 7.72 5.65
N ARG A 131 19.14 6.64 6.02
CA ARG A 131 20.37 6.71 6.83
C ARG A 131 21.44 7.64 6.23
N THR A 132 21.51 7.71 4.91
CA THR A 132 22.50 8.53 4.17
C THR A 132 22.12 10.01 4.06
N GLY A 133 20.93 10.41 4.55
CA GLY A 133 20.42 11.77 4.45
C GLY A 133 19.63 12.08 3.17
N GLY A 134 19.62 11.18 2.18
CA GLY A 134 18.71 11.26 1.03
C GLY A 134 17.25 10.99 1.44
N THR A 135 16.30 11.33 0.57
CA THR A 135 14.87 11.09 0.81
C THR A 135 14.28 10.03 -0.13
N ARG A 136 13.21 9.38 0.33
CA ARG A 136 12.36 8.53 -0.51
C ARG A 136 10.92 8.99 -0.42
N GLU A 137 10.22 8.95 -1.54
CA GLU A 137 8.80 9.26 -1.59
C GLU A 137 7.99 8.06 -1.13
N VAL A 138 7.14 8.31 -0.14
CA VAL A 138 6.31 7.28 0.47
C VAL A 138 4.88 7.76 0.64
N GLU A 139 3.99 6.80 0.59
CA GLU A 139 2.63 6.94 1.09
C GLU A 139 2.58 6.39 2.51
N ILE A 140 2.13 7.21 3.47
CA ILE A 140 2.03 6.83 4.88
C ILE A 140 0.57 6.77 5.29
N LYS A 141 0.18 5.62 5.84
CA LYS A 141 -1.09 5.43 6.53
C LYS A 141 -0.81 5.05 7.96
N ALA A 142 -1.44 5.71 8.93
CA ALA A 142 -1.26 5.35 10.33
C ALA A 142 -2.58 5.12 11.06
N ASN A 143 -2.57 4.17 11.98
CA ASN A 143 -3.70 3.82 12.83
C ASN A 143 -3.31 3.96 14.30
N LEU A 144 -4.21 4.53 15.11
CA LEU A 144 -4.05 4.58 16.55
C LEU A 144 -4.54 3.27 17.17
N LEU A 145 -3.68 2.64 17.98
CA LEU A 145 -3.92 1.38 18.66
C LEU A 145 -3.77 1.56 20.17
N TYR A 146 -4.44 0.72 20.95
CA TYR A 146 -4.27 0.65 22.40
C TYR A 146 -3.61 -0.67 22.77
N LEU A 147 -2.35 -0.61 23.23
CA LEU A 147 -1.59 -1.77 23.70
C LEU A 147 -1.32 -1.61 25.19
N ARG A 148 -1.84 -2.53 26.02
CA ARG A 148 -1.68 -2.49 27.49
C ARG A 148 -2.02 -1.11 28.09
N SER A 149 -3.12 -0.52 27.63
CA SER A 149 -3.59 0.82 28.02
C SER A 149 -2.70 2.00 27.60
N ARG A 150 -1.69 1.78 26.76
CA ARG A 150 -0.90 2.84 26.13
C ARG A 150 -1.35 3.08 24.69
N LYS A 151 -1.42 4.35 24.30
CA LYS A 151 -1.71 4.76 22.93
C LYS A 151 -0.47 4.59 22.08
N MET A 152 -0.61 3.83 21.00
CA MET A 152 0.45 3.55 20.05
C MET A 152 0.00 3.98 18.68
N LEU A 153 0.90 4.55 17.89
CA LEU A 153 0.65 4.85 16.49
C LEU A 153 1.40 3.82 15.64
N GLN A 154 0.64 3.03 14.88
CA GLN A 154 1.19 2.12 13.89
C GLN A 154 1.16 2.80 12.52
N GLY A 155 2.32 3.14 11.99
CA GLY A 155 2.48 3.65 10.63
C GLY A 155 2.85 2.56 9.64
N MET A 156 2.21 2.58 8.48
CA MET A 156 2.55 1.79 7.29
C MET A 156 3.13 2.74 6.23
N PHE A 157 4.25 2.36 5.65
CA PHE A 157 5.06 3.16 4.74
C PHE A 157 5.21 2.40 3.44
N ARG A 158 4.51 2.86 2.40
CA ARG A 158 4.59 2.29 1.07
C ARG A 158 5.51 3.13 0.20
N ASP A 159 6.52 2.52 -0.39
CA ASP A 159 7.35 3.19 -1.41
C ASP A 159 6.50 3.43 -2.67
N ILE A 160 6.41 4.68 -3.11
CA ILE A 160 5.62 5.07 -4.29
C ILE A 160 6.50 5.52 -5.46
N THR A 161 7.80 5.26 -5.39
CA THR A 161 8.77 5.66 -6.43
C THR A 161 8.40 5.08 -7.81
N GLU A 162 8.06 3.79 -7.88
CA GLU A 162 7.69 3.14 -9.14
C GLU A 162 6.39 3.71 -9.72
N ARG A 163 5.40 3.93 -8.86
CA ARG A 163 4.13 4.55 -9.24
C ARG A 163 4.35 5.94 -9.83
N LYS A 164 5.10 6.81 -9.15
CA LYS A 164 5.39 8.17 -9.62
C LYS A 164 6.20 8.19 -10.91
N ARG A 165 7.16 7.27 -11.08
CA ARG A 165 7.91 7.14 -12.35
C ARG A 165 7.00 6.73 -13.51
N ALA A 166 6.06 5.81 -13.27
CA ALA A 166 5.11 5.39 -14.29
C ALA A 166 4.13 6.52 -14.66
N GLU A 167 3.62 7.25 -13.66
CA GLU A 167 2.77 8.43 -13.85
C GLU A 167 3.52 9.53 -14.62
N GLU A 168 4.77 9.82 -14.27
CA GLU A 168 5.60 10.83 -14.97
C GLU A 168 5.94 10.40 -16.40
N ALA A 169 6.29 9.13 -16.62
CA ALA A 169 6.56 8.60 -17.95
C ALA A 169 5.32 8.68 -18.85
N LEU A 170 4.14 8.35 -18.31
CA LEU A 170 2.87 8.49 -19.00
C LEU A 170 2.57 9.96 -19.32
N ALA A 171 2.75 10.87 -18.35
CA ALA A 171 2.55 12.30 -18.56
C ALA A 171 3.47 12.86 -19.64
N LYS A 172 4.76 12.48 -19.64
CA LYS A 172 5.73 12.86 -20.70
C LYS A 172 5.35 12.28 -22.06
N ALA A 173 4.90 11.03 -22.12
CA ALA A 173 4.46 10.41 -23.37
C ALA A 173 3.22 11.11 -23.94
N LEU A 174 2.24 11.46 -23.10
CA LEU A 174 1.04 12.19 -23.50
C LEU A 174 1.38 13.61 -23.97
N ALA A 175 2.23 14.34 -23.24
CA ALA A 175 2.68 15.67 -23.62
C ALA A 175 3.48 15.64 -24.94
N GLY A 176 4.40 14.69 -25.10
CA GLY A 176 5.15 14.49 -26.34
C GLY A 176 4.25 14.16 -27.52
N ARG A 177 3.27 13.27 -27.34
CA ARG A 177 2.28 12.94 -28.37
C ARG A 177 1.48 14.18 -28.79
N ASN A 178 0.97 14.96 -27.83
CA ASN A 178 0.18 16.16 -28.15
C ASN A 178 1.05 17.20 -28.88
N ASN A 179 2.26 17.46 -28.42
CA ASN A 179 3.19 18.39 -29.07
C ASN A 179 3.51 17.97 -30.52
N LEU A 180 3.72 16.67 -30.78
CA LEU A 180 3.97 16.17 -32.14
C LEU A 180 2.78 16.41 -33.07
N LEU A 181 1.56 16.18 -32.59
CA LEU A 181 0.36 16.39 -33.38
C LEU A 181 0.09 17.89 -33.60
N GLU A 182 0.30 18.72 -32.57
CA GLU A 182 0.07 20.17 -32.64
C GLU A 182 1.11 20.93 -33.47
N SER A 183 2.37 20.50 -33.46
CA SER A 183 3.46 21.12 -34.22
C SER A 183 3.65 20.54 -35.63
N ALA A 184 2.82 19.56 -36.02
CA ALA A 184 2.88 18.98 -37.36
C ALA A 184 2.54 20.04 -38.42
N ASN A 185 3.37 20.12 -39.46
CA ASN A 185 3.13 21.00 -40.60
C ASN A 185 1.96 20.54 -41.48
N ASP A 186 1.60 19.26 -41.41
CA ASP A 186 0.48 18.69 -42.14
C ASP A 186 -0.79 18.69 -41.28
N LEU A 187 -1.95 18.77 -41.95
CA LEU A 187 -3.24 18.59 -41.30
C LEU A 187 -3.41 17.13 -40.88
N ILE A 188 -3.50 16.89 -39.57
CA ILE A 188 -3.72 15.57 -38.99
C ILE A 188 -5.11 15.54 -38.37
N TYR A 189 -5.91 14.56 -38.77
CA TYR A 189 -7.24 14.35 -38.22
C TYR A 189 -7.58 12.87 -38.08
N THR A 190 -8.49 12.56 -37.17
CA THR A 190 -9.14 11.26 -37.06
C THR A 190 -10.64 11.40 -37.16
N VAL A 191 -11.31 10.34 -37.61
CA VAL A 191 -12.77 10.29 -37.73
C VAL A 191 -13.33 9.04 -37.05
N ASP A 192 -14.58 9.10 -36.60
CA ASP A 192 -15.32 7.92 -36.16
C ASP A 192 -15.78 7.05 -37.35
N ILE A 193 -16.50 5.95 -37.04
CA ILE A 193 -17.03 5.04 -38.06
C ILE A 193 -18.03 5.68 -39.02
N ASN A 194 -18.64 6.81 -38.64
CA ASN A 194 -19.59 7.57 -39.44
C ASN A 194 -18.90 8.70 -40.23
N GLY A 195 -17.57 8.82 -40.11
CA GLY A 195 -16.79 9.87 -40.76
C GLY A 195 -16.83 11.21 -40.03
N ASN A 196 -17.30 11.28 -38.79
CA ASN A 196 -17.29 12.53 -38.03
C ASN A 196 -15.91 12.77 -37.41
N PHE A 197 -15.40 13.99 -37.47
CA PHE A 197 -14.11 14.34 -36.85
C PHE A 197 -14.11 14.06 -35.35
N THR A 198 -13.14 13.24 -34.90
CA THR A 198 -12.88 12.90 -33.50
C THR A 198 -11.60 13.54 -32.97
N TYR A 199 -10.73 14.02 -33.86
CA TYR A 199 -9.56 14.82 -33.56
C TYR A 199 -9.15 15.61 -34.80
N LEU A 200 -8.67 16.83 -34.60
CA LEU A 200 -8.06 17.70 -35.60
C LEU A 200 -6.92 18.48 -34.92
N ASN A 201 -5.73 18.50 -35.51
CA ASN A 201 -4.66 19.37 -35.03
C ASN A 201 -4.91 20.85 -35.43
N PRO A 202 -4.25 21.83 -34.79
CA PRO A 202 -4.48 23.26 -35.05
C PRO A 202 -4.18 23.70 -36.48
N ARG A 203 -3.50 22.86 -37.29
CA ARG A 203 -3.20 23.16 -38.70
C ARG A 203 -4.44 23.40 -39.56
N VAL A 204 -5.63 23.01 -39.07
CA VAL A 204 -6.90 23.32 -39.73
C VAL A 204 -7.22 24.82 -39.77
N GLU A 205 -6.59 25.63 -38.90
CA GLU A 205 -6.72 27.09 -38.90
C GLU A 205 -6.14 27.74 -40.16
N ASP A 206 -5.11 27.14 -40.78
CA ASP A 206 -4.59 27.56 -42.10
C ASP A 206 -5.67 27.49 -43.19
N TYR A 207 -6.69 26.64 -43.00
CA TYR A 207 -7.84 26.47 -43.88
C TYR A 207 -9.06 27.30 -43.46
N GLY A 208 -8.91 28.17 -42.44
CA GLY A 208 -9.94 29.11 -42.00
C GLY A 208 -10.96 28.54 -41.01
N TYR A 209 -10.70 27.38 -40.41
CA TYR A 209 -11.57 26.78 -39.40
C TYR A 209 -10.81 26.52 -38.11
N THR A 210 -11.51 26.58 -36.98
CA THR A 210 -10.97 26.09 -35.71
C THR A 210 -11.28 24.60 -35.53
N PRO A 211 -10.47 23.83 -34.77
CA PRO A 211 -10.80 22.44 -34.46
C PRO A 211 -12.21 22.30 -33.88
N GLY A 212 -12.59 23.17 -32.95
CA GLY A 212 -13.91 23.13 -32.29
C GLY A 212 -15.10 23.29 -33.24
N GLU A 213 -14.96 24.06 -34.32
CA GLU A 213 -16.03 24.24 -35.32
C GLU A 213 -16.28 23.00 -36.17
N LEU A 214 -15.27 22.14 -36.34
CA LEU A 214 -15.34 20.96 -37.19
C LEU A 214 -15.47 19.66 -36.38
N MET A 215 -15.18 19.68 -35.09
CA MET A 215 -15.39 18.53 -34.20
C MET A 215 -16.83 18.00 -34.30
N GLY A 216 -16.96 16.69 -34.52
CA GLY A 216 -18.25 16.02 -34.68
C GLY A 216 -18.93 16.21 -36.04
N LYS A 217 -18.37 17.02 -36.96
CA LYS A 217 -18.89 17.16 -38.33
C LYS A 217 -18.30 16.08 -39.22
N CYS A 218 -19.08 15.63 -40.20
CA CYS A 218 -18.63 14.63 -41.18
C CYS A 218 -17.58 15.22 -42.13
N PHE A 219 -16.41 14.61 -42.25
CA PHE A 219 -15.31 15.16 -43.06
C PHE A 219 -15.67 15.27 -44.56
N LEU A 220 -16.57 14.41 -45.04
CA LEU A 220 -17.04 14.39 -46.43
C LEU A 220 -17.80 15.64 -46.83
N THR A 221 -18.40 16.36 -45.87
CA THR A 221 -19.12 17.60 -46.16
C THR A 221 -18.19 18.80 -46.30
N ILE A 222 -16.95 18.68 -45.79
CA ILE A 222 -15.97 19.77 -45.72
C ILE A 222 -14.90 19.62 -46.80
N LEU A 223 -14.37 18.42 -47.05
CA LEU A 223 -13.32 18.16 -48.05
C LEU A 223 -13.86 17.94 -49.48
N THR A 224 -14.87 18.71 -49.89
CA THR A 224 -15.55 18.53 -51.17
C THR A 224 -14.76 19.07 -52.36
N GLU A 225 -13.83 18.26 -52.87
CA GLU A 225 -13.71 18.07 -54.32
C GLU A 225 -14.20 16.67 -54.69
N LYS A 226 -14.92 16.61 -55.82
CA LYS A 226 -15.72 15.52 -56.39
C LYS A 226 -15.03 14.14 -56.53
N HIS A 227 -13.79 13.94 -56.07
CA HIS A 227 -12.99 12.73 -56.29
C HIS A 227 -12.59 11.98 -55.00
N HIS A 228 -12.67 12.60 -53.82
CA HIS A 228 -12.24 11.95 -52.57
C HIS A 228 -13.37 11.21 -51.83
N GLY A 229 -14.61 11.69 -51.91
CA GLY A 229 -15.76 11.07 -51.20
C GLY A 229 -16.10 9.66 -51.69
N GLU A 230 -16.12 9.45 -53.02
CA GLU A 230 -16.46 8.13 -53.60
C GLU A 230 -15.42 7.04 -53.28
N ARG A 231 -14.14 7.41 -53.14
CA ARG A 231 -13.07 6.46 -52.78
C ARG A 231 -13.19 6.01 -51.32
N PHE A 232 -13.60 6.89 -50.42
CA PHE A 232 -13.75 6.57 -49.00
C PHE A 232 -14.98 5.69 -48.74
N GLU A 233 -16.14 6.02 -49.32
CA GLU A 233 -17.35 5.19 -49.20
C GLU A 233 -17.14 3.76 -49.69
N LYS A 234 -16.40 3.57 -50.78
CA LYS A 234 -15.99 2.25 -51.28
C LYS A 234 -15.05 1.50 -50.35
N SER A 235 -14.24 2.19 -49.55
CA SER A 235 -13.25 1.57 -48.66
C SER A 235 -13.85 1.09 -47.34
N ILE A 236 -14.83 1.81 -46.78
CA ILE A 236 -15.56 1.40 -45.55
C ILE A 236 -16.47 0.20 -45.83
N ARG A 237 -17.22 0.21 -46.93
CA ARG A 237 -18.13 -0.90 -47.29
C ARG A 237 -17.43 -2.24 -47.59
N LYS A 238 -16.11 -2.26 -47.74
CA LYS A 238 -15.32 -3.48 -47.96
C LYS A 238 -14.78 -4.13 -46.69
N LYS A 239 -14.92 -3.48 -45.53
CA LYS A 239 -14.35 -3.94 -44.25
C LYS A 239 -15.39 -4.27 -43.18
N VAL A 240 -16.69 -4.23 -43.53
CA VAL A 240 -17.81 -4.82 -42.78
C VAL A 240 -18.20 -6.11 -43.47
#